data_AF-A0A246E3L1-F1
#
_entry.id   AF-A0A246E3L1-F1
#
_cell.length_a   1.000
_cell.length_b   1.000
_cell.length_c   1.000
_cell.angle_alpha   90.00
_cell.angle_beta   90.00
_cell.angle_gamma   90.00
#
_symmetry.space_group_name_H-M   'P 1'
#
loop_
_entity.id
_entity.type
_entity.pdbx_description
1 polymer ?
#
loop_
_entity_poly.entity_id
_entity_poly.type
_entity_poly.pdbx_seq_one_letter_code
_entity_poly.pdbx_strand_id
1 'polypeptide(L)'
;GKASKAVISDSAVSSTWGDQITKKALIALVVFIVIVSIYITIRYERYMALAALASLAFDLLSTAGVYSLVGFEVTPATVIGLLTILGFSLYDTVIVFDKVEENTHGFEHTTRRTFAEQANLAVNQTFMRSINT
;
A
#
# COMPACT_ATOMS: atom_id res chain seq x y z
N GLY A 1 31.23 21.29 -42.24
CA GLY A 1 29.90 20.75 -41.93
C GLY A 1 29.96 19.25 -41.87
N LYS A 2 29.58 18.66 -40.73
CA LYS A 2 29.03 17.31 -40.57
C LYS A 2 28.51 17.22 -39.14
N ALA A 3 27.21 17.39 -38.96
CA ALA A 3 26.55 17.22 -37.68
C ALA A 3 26.60 15.73 -37.28
N SER A 4 27.05 15.47 -36.06
CA SER A 4 27.19 14.13 -35.47
C SER A 4 25.81 13.50 -35.23
N LYS A 5 25.51 12.41 -35.94
CA LYS A 5 24.28 11.61 -35.75
C LYS A 5 24.27 10.81 -34.43
N ALA A 6 25.41 10.66 -33.76
CA ALA A 6 25.52 9.82 -32.56
C ALA A 6 24.99 10.50 -31.29
N VAL A 7 25.00 11.84 -31.22
CA VAL A 7 24.59 12.58 -30.02
C VAL A 7 23.06 12.77 -29.94
N ILE A 8 22.34 12.58 -31.04
CA ILE A 8 20.88 12.82 -31.11
C ILE A 8 20.07 11.54 -30.79
N SER A 9 20.68 10.36 -30.73
CA SER A 9 19.95 9.09 -30.52
C SER A 9 19.94 8.57 -29.08
N ASP A 10 21.04 8.61 -28.33
CA ASP A 10 21.06 8.00 -26.98
C ASP A 10 20.26 8.78 -25.94
N SER A 11 20.41 10.11 -25.91
CA SER A 11 19.74 10.98 -24.92
C SER A 11 18.23 11.10 -25.15
N ALA A 12 17.80 11.08 -26.42
CA ALA A 12 16.38 11.19 -26.80
C ALA A 12 15.62 9.88 -26.54
N VAL A 13 16.24 8.73 -26.78
CA VAL A 13 15.66 7.42 -26.45
C VAL A 13 15.60 7.24 -24.93
N SER A 14 16.64 7.62 -24.19
CA SER A 14 16.69 7.54 -22.72
C SER A 14 15.58 8.37 -22.04
N SER A 15 15.40 9.63 -22.45
CA SER A 15 14.35 10.51 -21.90
C SER A 15 12.94 10.03 -22.26
N THR A 16 12.69 9.71 -23.53
CA THR A 16 11.39 9.22 -23.99
C THR A 16 11.01 7.87 -23.39
N TRP A 17 11.99 7.00 -23.14
CA TRP A 17 11.77 5.71 -22.48
C TRP A 17 11.50 5.90 -20.98
N GLY A 18 12.26 6.77 -20.31
CA GLY A 18 12.07 7.11 -18.90
C GLY A 18 10.68 7.69 -18.61
N ASP A 19 10.20 8.63 -19.43
CA ASP A 19 8.87 9.23 -19.29
C ASP A 19 7.75 8.19 -19.45
N GLN A 20 7.87 7.30 -20.45
CA GLN A 20 6.90 6.24 -20.67
C GLN A 20 6.84 5.25 -19.50
N ILE A 21 8.00 4.84 -18.98
CA ILE A 21 8.07 3.92 -17.85
C ILE A 21 7.52 4.59 -16.58
N THR A 22 7.87 5.85 -16.31
CA THR A 22 7.37 6.61 -15.16
C THR A 22 5.85 6.73 -15.22
N LYS A 23 5.29 7.06 -16.39
CA LYS A 23 3.85 7.10 -16.61
C LYS A 23 3.18 5.75 -16.35
N LYS A 24 3.76 4.65 -16.83
CA LYS A 24 3.26 3.30 -16.57
C LYS A 24 3.31 2.94 -15.08
N ALA A 25 4.38 3.30 -14.38
CA ALA A 25 4.50 3.07 -12.95
C ALA A 25 3.44 3.85 -12.15
N LEU A 26 3.20 5.12 -12.50
CA LEU A 26 2.14 5.92 -11.89
C LEU A 26 0.75 5.33 -12.16
N ILE A 27 0.49 4.86 -13.38
CA ILE A 27 -0.77 4.15 -13.70
C ILE A 27 -0.89 2.88 -12.85
N ALA A 28 0.18 2.10 -12.71
CA ALA A 28 0.18 0.89 -11.89
C ALA A 28 -0.13 1.20 -10.42
N LEU A 29 0.40 2.29 -9.87
CA LEU A 29 0.07 2.76 -8.52
C LEU A 29 -1.42 3.07 -8.36
N VAL A 30 -2.02 3.82 -9.29
CA VAL A 30 -3.45 4.13 -9.26
C VAL A 30 -4.29 2.87 -9.37
N VAL A 31 -3.94 1.97 -10.31
CA VAL A 31 -4.64 0.69 -10.50
C VAL A 31 -4.55 -0.17 -9.24
N PHE A 32 -3.38 -0.25 -8.60
CA PHE A 32 -3.20 -0.97 -7.33
C PHE A 32 -4.12 -0.43 -6.24
N ILE A 33 -4.14 0.89 -6.03
CA ILE A 33 -4.99 1.54 -5.01
C ILE A 33 -6.47 1.21 -5.27
N VAL A 34 -6.92 1.28 -6.52
CA VAL A 34 -8.32 0.97 -6.89
C VAL A 34 -8.64 -0.50 -6.61
N ILE A 35 -7.79 -1.43 -7.04
CA ILE A 35 -8.00 -2.87 -6.82
C ILE A 35 -8.05 -3.19 -5.33
N VAL A 36 -7.10 -2.68 -4.55
CA VAL A 36 -7.03 -2.90 -3.10
C VAL A 36 -8.24 -2.30 -2.40
N SER A 37 -8.66 -1.10 -2.80
CA SER A 37 -9.83 -0.46 -2.21
C SER A 37 -11.11 -1.26 -2.45
N ILE A 38 -11.29 -1.77 -3.67
CA ILE A 38 -12.41 -2.65 -4.02
C ILE A 38 -12.34 -3.94 -3.21
N TYR A 39 -11.16 -4.57 -3.15
CA TYR A 39 -10.95 -5.81 -2.38
C TYR A 39 -11.33 -5.64 -0.91
N ILE A 40 -10.77 -4.62 -0.23
CA ILE A 40 -11.05 -4.33 1.18
C ILE A 40 -12.54 -4.09 1.42
N THR A 41 -13.17 -3.29 0.54
CA THR A 41 -14.60 -2.93 0.68
C THR A 41 -15.52 -4.14 0.54
N ILE A 42 -15.14 -5.14 -0.28
CA ILE A 42 -15.92 -6.37 -0.46
C ILE A 42 -15.59 -7.40 0.63
N ARG A 43 -14.34 -7.46 1.09
CA ARG A 43 -13.83 -8.48 2.01
C ARG A 43 -14.20 -8.22 3.48
N TYR A 44 -14.29 -6.96 3.90
CA TYR A 44 -14.42 -6.58 5.31
C TYR A 44 -15.69 -5.78 5.62
N GLU A 45 -16.12 -5.85 6.89
CA GLU A 45 -17.20 -5.04 7.44
C GLU A 45 -16.93 -3.53 7.30
N ARG A 46 -18.00 -2.73 7.22
CA ARG A 46 -17.93 -1.29 6.85
C ARG A 46 -16.90 -0.49 7.65
N TYR A 47 -16.87 -0.67 8.97
CA TYR A 47 -15.94 0.07 9.84
C TYR A 47 -14.50 -0.40 9.71
N MET A 48 -14.29 -1.71 9.49
CA MET A 48 -12.97 -2.25 9.21
C MET A 48 -12.48 -1.77 7.85
N ALA A 49 -13.31 -1.83 6.82
CA ALA A 49 -12.98 -1.32 5.50
C ALA A 49 -12.57 0.17 5.54
N LEU A 50 -13.31 1.02 6.25
CA LEU A 50 -12.96 2.42 6.44
C LEU A 50 -11.61 2.59 7.15
N ALA A 51 -11.34 1.80 8.19
CA ALA A 51 -10.07 1.84 8.91
C ALA A 51 -8.89 1.42 8.02
N ALA A 52 -9.03 0.35 7.23
CA ALA A 52 -7.99 -0.08 6.29
C ALA A 52 -7.73 0.94 5.18
N LEU A 53 -8.79 1.53 4.61
CA LEU A 53 -8.62 2.58 3.60
C LEU A 53 -7.94 3.83 4.18
N ALA A 54 -8.27 4.20 5.41
CA ALA A 54 -7.62 5.31 6.11
C ALA A 54 -6.14 5.01 6.39
N SER A 55 -5.80 3.78 6.81
CA SER A 55 -4.41 3.34 6.98
C SER A 55 -3.64 3.39 5.66
N LEU A 56 -4.21 2.86 4.58
CA LEU A 56 -3.59 2.87 3.25
C LEU A 56 -3.33 4.31 2.76
N ALA A 57 -4.28 5.22 2.96
CA ALA A 57 -4.10 6.63 2.63
C ALA A 57 -3.01 7.28 3.48
N PHE A 58 -2.96 6.98 4.78
CA PHE A 58 -1.91 7.46 5.67
C PHE A 58 -0.53 6.97 5.24
N ASP A 59 -0.39 5.69 4.90
CA ASP A 59 0.88 5.12 4.44
C ASP A 59 1.37 5.78 3.16
N LEU A 60 0.47 5.95 2.18
CA LEU A 60 0.79 6.62 0.93
C LEU A 60 1.21 8.08 1.16
N LEU A 61 0.44 8.83 1.95
CA LEU A 61 0.73 10.25 2.23
C LEU A 61 2.01 10.41 3.04
N SER A 62 2.25 9.55 4.03
CA SER A 62 3.44 9.61 4.87
C SER A 62 4.70 9.24 4.09
N THR A 63 4.65 8.14 3.32
CA THR A 63 5.79 7.71 2.51
C THR A 63 6.10 8.69 1.39
N ALA A 64 5.09 9.12 0.62
CA ALA A 64 5.28 10.13 -0.43
C ALA A 64 5.69 11.49 0.15
N GLY A 65 5.12 11.89 1.29
CA GLY A 65 5.44 13.13 1.98
C GLY A 65 6.90 13.17 2.45
N VAL A 66 7.39 12.09 3.06
CA VAL A 66 8.82 11.98 3.44
C VAL A 66 9.72 12.05 2.20
N TYR A 67 9.38 11.33 1.13
CA TYR A 67 10.14 11.40 -0.13
C TYR A 67 10.20 12.81 -0.70
N SER A 68 9.07 13.53 -0.68
CA SER A 68 8.98 14.91 -1.15
C SER A 68 9.78 15.88 -0.27
N LEU A 69 9.83 15.68 1.05
CA LEU A 69 10.58 16.54 1.97
C LEU A 69 12.10 16.38 1.82
N VAL A 70 12.56 15.16 1.53
CA VAL A 70 13.99 14.88 1.28
C VAL A 70 14.44 15.39 -0.09
N GLY A 71 13.50 15.68 -1.00
CA GLY A 71 13.79 16.22 -2.33
C GLY A 71 14.24 15.17 -3.33
N PHE A 72 13.85 13.90 -3.13
CA PHE A 72 14.12 12.86 -4.12
C PHE A 72 13.29 13.06 -5.38
N GLU A 73 13.92 12.87 -6.54
CA GLU A 73 13.24 12.90 -7.82
C GLU A 73 12.30 11.69 -7.95
N VAL A 74 11.08 11.92 -8.43
CA VAL A 74 10.11 10.85 -8.68
C VAL A 74 10.56 10.09 -9.92
N THR A 75 11.04 8.87 -9.71
CA THR A 75 11.48 7.97 -10.78
C THR A 75 10.65 6.70 -10.78
N PRO A 76 10.72 5.85 -11.82
CA PRO A 76 10.07 4.55 -11.79
C PRO A 76 10.45 3.71 -10.55
N ALA A 77 11.70 3.82 -10.11
CA ALA A 77 12.20 3.12 -8.93
C ALA A 77 11.51 3.59 -7.63
N THR A 78 11.24 4.90 -7.48
CA THR A 78 10.53 5.40 -6.30
C THR A 78 9.10 4.87 -6.24
N VAL A 79 8.41 4.80 -7.39
CA VAL A 79 7.05 4.26 -7.46
C VAL A 79 7.00 2.76 -7.14
N ILE A 80 8.00 1.99 -7.59
CA ILE A 80 8.14 0.58 -7.21
C ILE A 80 8.34 0.46 -5.69
N GLY A 81 9.22 1.28 -5.10
CA GLY A 81 9.42 1.32 -3.66
C GLY A 81 8.13 1.63 -2.88
N LEU A 82 7.34 2.61 -3.34
CA LEU A 82 6.03 2.93 -2.77
C LEU A 82 5.08 1.73 -2.85
N LEU A 83 4.97 1.08 -4.01
CA LEU A 83 4.14 -0.12 -4.19
C LEU A 83 4.55 -1.25 -3.24
N THR A 84 5.85 -1.46 -3.05
CA THR A 84 6.36 -2.48 -2.13
C THR A 84 5.96 -2.18 -0.68
N ILE A 85 6.13 -0.94 -0.21
CA ILE A 85 5.75 -0.55 1.15
C ILE A 85 4.24 -0.74 1.36
N LEU A 86 3.41 -0.29 0.40
CA LEU A 86 1.96 -0.47 0.49
C LEU A 86 1.56 -1.94 0.47
N GLY A 87 2.26 -2.80 -0.29
CA GLY A 87 2.03 -4.24 -0.31
C GLY A 87 2.26 -4.90 1.05
N PHE A 88 3.35 -4.55 1.73
CA PHE A 88 3.65 -5.05 3.08
C PHE A 88 2.66 -4.51 4.12
N SER A 89 2.36 -3.21 4.09
CA SER A 89 1.38 -2.62 5.01
C SER A 89 -0.01 -3.24 4.86
N LEU A 90 -0.43 -3.48 3.61
CA LEU A 90 -1.69 -4.14 3.32
C LEU A 90 -1.71 -5.59 3.84
N TYR A 91 -0.62 -6.34 3.65
CA TYR A 91 -0.49 -7.71 4.14
C TYR A 91 -0.71 -7.76 5.66
N ASP A 92 -0.05 -6.89 6.41
CA ASP A 92 -0.19 -6.81 7.86
C ASP A 92 -1.61 -6.41 8.29
N THR A 93 -2.21 -5.44 7.60
CA THR A 93 -3.59 -4.99 7.87
C THR A 93 -4.59 -6.15 7.69
N VAL A 94 -4.49 -6.89 6.58
CA VAL A 94 -5.37 -8.03 6.25
C VAL A 94 -5.28 -9.09 7.34
N ILE A 95 -4.08 -9.39 7.80
CA ILE A 95 -3.82 -10.40 8.83
C ILE A 95 -4.48 -10.03 10.16
N VAL A 96 -4.28 -8.80 10.62
CA VAL A 96 -4.86 -8.32 11.87
C VAL A 96 -6.38 -8.35 11.75
N PHE A 97 -6.92 -7.89 10.63
CA PHE A 97 -8.36 -7.80 10.42
C PHE A 97 -9.03 -9.16 10.30
N ASP A 98 -8.40 -10.12 9.62
CA ASP A 98 -8.86 -11.51 9.60
C ASP A 98 -8.91 -12.09 11.01
N LYS A 99 -7.95 -11.75 11.88
CA LYS A 99 -7.96 -12.19 13.28
C LYS A 99 -9.02 -11.49 14.12
N VAL A 100 -9.29 -10.21 13.86
CA VAL A 100 -10.40 -9.47 14.49
C VAL A 100 -11.73 -10.12 14.13
N GLU A 101 -11.94 -10.43 12.85
CA GLU A 101 -13.13 -11.12 12.35
C GLU A 101 -13.26 -12.49 13.01
N GLU A 102 -12.18 -13.29 13.05
CA GLU A 102 -12.17 -14.60 13.73
C GLU A 102 -12.53 -14.51 15.22
N ASN A 103 -11.95 -13.55 15.95
CA ASN A 103 -12.21 -13.36 17.39
C ASN A 103 -13.60 -12.80 17.69
N THR A 104 -14.24 -12.16 16.71
CA THR A 104 -15.59 -11.58 16.83
C THR A 104 -16.65 -12.50 16.22
N HIS A 105 -16.26 -13.50 15.43
CA HIS A 105 -17.13 -14.51 14.86
C HIS A 105 -17.77 -15.36 15.97
N GLY A 106 -19.10 -15.37 16.04
CA GLY A 106 -19.85 -16.07 17.10
C GLY A 106 -20.18 -15.24 18.35
N PHE A 107 -20.04 -13.90 18.29
CA PHE A 107 -20.43 -12.98 19.37
C PHE A 107 -21.89 -13.11 19.83
N GLU A 108 -22.76 -13.69 19.02
CA GLU A 108 -24.17 -13.91 19.37
C GLU A 108 -24.36 -14.92 20.51
N HIS A 109 -23.32 -15.67 20.92
CA HIS A 109 -23.45 -16.76 21.91
C HIS A 109 -22.53 -16.67 23.14
N THR A 110 -21.74 -15.61 23.33
CA THR A 110 -20.91 -15.46 24.55
C THR A 110 -20.73 -13.99 24.97
N THR A 111 -21.41 -13.61 26.05
CA THR A 111 -21.47 -12.27 26.68
C THR A 111 -20.18 -11.84 27.41
N ARG A 112 -19.05 -12.53 27.26
CA ARG A 112 -17.92 -12.31 28.20
C ARG A 112 -16.95 -11.19 27.83
N ARG A 113 -16.92 -10.72 26.59
CA ARG A 113 -15.99 -9.67 26.13
C ARG A 113 -16.68 -8.68 25.21
N THR A 114 -16.12 -7.49 25.05
CA THR A 114 -16.56 -6.47 24.08
C THR A 114 -15.81 -6.59 22.76
N PHE A 115 -16.31 -5.94 21.69
CA PHE A 115 -15.61 -5.89 20.41
C PHE A 115 -14.19 -5.31 20.56
N ALA A 116 -14.03 -4.26 21.37
CA ALA A 116 -12.72 -3.64 21.62
C ALA A 116 -11.74 -4.60 22.30
N GLU A 117 -12.20 -5.41 23.25
CA GLU A 117 -11.36 -6.42 23.90
C GLU A 117 -10.93 -7.53 22.94
N GLN A 118 -11.81 -7.95 22.02
CA GLN A 118 -11.44 -8.93 20.99
C GLN A 118 -10.51 -8.36 19.94
N ALA A 119 -10.71 -7.11 19.54
CA ALA A 119 -9.81 -6.43 18.62
C ALA A 119 -8.42 -6.30 19.22
N ASN A 120 -8.31 -5.90 20.49
CA ASN A 120 -7.05 -5.86 21.22
C ASN A 120 -6.41 -7.26 21.35
N LEU A 121 -7.21 -8.30 21.57
CA LEU A 121 -6.71 -9.68 21.59
C LEU A 121 -6.15 -10.10 20.23
N ALA A 122 -6.82 -9.74 19.13
CA ALA A 122 -6.38 -10.05 17.77
C ALA A 122 -5.03 -9.42 17.45
N VAL A 123 -4.84 -8.15 17.84
CA VAL A 123 -3.55 -7.45 17.70
C VAL A 123 -2.46 -8.19 18.47
N ASN A 124 -2.70 -8.54 19.74
CA ASN A 124 -1.70 -9.26 20.54
C ASN A 124 -1.34 -10.63 19.96
N GLN A 125 -2.30 -11.35 19.38
CA GLN A 125 -2.08 -12.66 18.76
C GLN A 125 -1.27 -12.58 17.46
N THR A 126 -1.35 -11.46 16.75
CA THR A 126 -0.67 -11.24 15.46
C THR A 126 0.63 -10.45 15.58
N PHE A 127 0.86 -9.79 16.71
CA PHE A 127 2.01 -8.91 16.96
C PHE A 127 3.38 -9.56 16.68
N MET A 128 3.65 -10.72 17.28
CA MET A 128 4.92 -11.41 17.08
C MET A 128 5.13 -11.86 15.62
N ARG A 129 4.04 -12.09 14.89
CA ARG A 129 4.09 -12.46 13.48
C ARG A 129 4.41 -11.26 12.60
N SER A 130 3.76 -10.12 12.85
CA SER A 130 3.98 -8.88 12.10
C SER A 130 5.43 -8.40 12.24
N ILE A 131 6.03 -8.46 13.44
CA ILE A 131 7.45 -8.09 13.61
C ILE A 131 8.41 -8.99 12.84
N ASN A 132 8.04 -10.26 12.64
CA ASN A 132 8.89 -11.25 11.99
C ASN A 132 8.67 -11.36 10.48
N THR A 133 7.79 -10.54 9.89
CA THR A 133 7.50 -10.50 8.45
C THR A 133 8.12 -9.26 7.82
#